data_AF-A0A1J5R716-F1
#
_entry.id   AF-A0A1J5R716-F1
#
_cell.length_a   1.000
_cell.length_b   1.000
_cell.length_c   1.000
_cell.angle_alpha   90.00
_cell.angle_beta   90.00
_cell.angle_gamma   90.00
#
_symmetry.space_group_name_H-M   'P 1'
#
loop_
_entity.id
_entity.type
_entity.pdbx_description
1 polymer ?
#
loop_
_entity_poly.entity_id
_entity_poly.type
_entity_poly.pdbx_seq_one_letter_code
_entity_poly.pdbx_strand_id
1 'polypeptide(L)'
;MKRPCREGDDEGIGLVEIVVSMLIFGIVMITAVPLFVGAIKSAARSAQLASASQIASQQLERARSAATSCAAYKSFLATSPAPLPDARGTIFTIVQTSSASVTCPVGGGLLPFTVTVTATVPGAPVSASLSTEIWVAS
;
A
#
# COMPACT_ATOMS: atom_id res chain seq x y z
N MET A 1 62.97 19.50 44.31
CA MET A 1 62.49 19.09 42.98
C MET A 1 60.98 18.96 43.04
N LYS A 2 60.24 20.02 42.70
CA LYS A 2 58.80 20.15 42.95
C LYS A 2 58.07 19.96 41.62
N ARG A 3 57.30 18.86 41.49
CA ARG A 3 56.47 18.62 40.30
C ARG A 3 55.22 19.48 40.43
N PRO A 4 54.83 20.26 39.40
CA PRO A 4 53.55 20.94 39.43
C PRO A 4 52.45 19.89 39.30
N CYS A 5 51.55 19.84 40.26
CA CYS A 5 50.27 19.18 40.09
C CYS A 5 49.52 19.96 39.02
N ARG A 6 49.07 19.29 37.98
CA ARG A 6 48.20 19.87 36.96
C ARG A 6 46.92 20.22 37.69
N GLU A 7 46.64 21.51 37.91
CA GLU A 7 45.30 21.96 38.24
C GLU A 7 44.37 21.24 37.27
N GLY A 8 43.40 20.49 37.83
CA GLY A 8 42.32 19.96 37.04
C GLY A 8 41.70 21.15 36.34
N ASP A 9 41.84 21.18 35.02
CA ASP A 9 40.93 21.90 34.16
C ASP A 9 39.54 21.46 34.60
N ASP A 10 38.90 22.29 35.42
CA ASP A 10 37.45 22.33 35.56
C ASP A 10 36.89 22.77 34.20
N GLU A 11 37.08 21.93 33.17
CA GLU A 11 36.41 21.96 31.87
C GLU A 11 34.95 21.53 32.11
N GLY A 12 34.24 22.32 32.91
CA GLY A 12 32.79 22.22 33.04
C GLY A 12 32.13 22.81 31.81
N ILE A 13 31.13 22.11 31.27
CA ILE A 13 30.25 22.61 30.21
C ILE A 13 29.75 24.01 30.61
N GLY A 14 30.15 25.04 29.86
CA GLY A 14 29.74 26.40 30.14
C GLY A 14 28.26 26.63 29.83
N LEU A 15 27.61 27.61 30.50
CA LEU A 15 26.23 28.02 30.17
C LEU A 15 26.04 28.32 28.68
N VAL A 16 27.06 28.88 28.03
CA VAL A 16 27.08 29.15 26.59
C VAL A 16 26.99 27.86 25.77
N GLU A 17 27.68 26.80 26.18
CA GLU A 17 27.71 25.51 25.47
C GLU A 17 26.35 24.79 25.59
N ILE A 18 25.66 24.93 26.72
CA ILE A 18 24.27 24.46 26.88
C ILE A 18 23.33 25.19 25.91
N VAL A 19 23.44 26.52 25.81
CA VAL A 19 22.61 27.31 24.90
C VAL A 19 22.90 26.95 23.44
N VAL A 20 24.17 26.76 23.08
CA VAL A 20 24.59 26.37 21.73
C VAL A 20 24.12 24.95 21.39
N SER A 21 24.23 23.99 22.32
CA SER A 21 23.76 22.62 22.09
C SER A 21 22.24 22.56 21.95
N MET A 22 21.48 23.32 22.72
CA MET A 22 20.03 23.46 22.55
C MET A 22 19.66 24.12 21.21
N LEU A 23 20.42 25.13 20.77
CA LEU A 23 20.24 25.76 19.45
C LEU A 23 20.47 24.76 18.31
N ILE A 24 21.58 24.01 18.36
CA ILE A 24 21.92 22.99 17.36
C ILE A 24 20.86 21.89 17.37
N PHE A 25 20.43 21.42 18.54
CA PHE A 25 19.38 20.42 18.66
C PHE A 25 18.05 20.90 18.05
N GLY A 26 17.67 22.15 18.29
CA GLY A 26 16.48 22.76 17.69
C GLY A 26 16.54 22.78 16.16
N ILE A 27 17.69 23.16 15.59
CA ILE A 27 17.90 23.16 14.14
C ILE A 27 17.77 21.74 13.56
N VAL A 28 18.38 20.75 14.22
CA VAL A 28 18.28 19.34 13.82
C VAL A 28 16.83 18.85 13.85
N MET A 29 16.07 19.17 14.90
CA MET A 29 14.66 18.79 15.00
C MET A 29 13.81 19.39 13.88
N ILE A 30 14.00 20.67 13.54
CA ILE A 30 13.24 21.34 12.46
C ILE A 30 13.56 20.70 11.10
N THR A 31 14.83 20.36 10.86
CA THR A 31 15.24 19.71 9.60
C THR A 31 14.73 18.27 9.46
N ALA A 32 14.40 17.59 10.56
CA ALA A 32 13.86 16.22 10.54
C ALA A 32 12.35 16.15 10.23
N VAL A 33 11.59 17.24 10.43
CA VAL A 33 10.13 17.29 10.18
C VAL A 33 9.73 16.82 8.77
N PRO A 34 10.34 17.31 7.66
CA PRO A 34 9.96 16.86 6.32
C PRO A 34 10.21 15.36 6.10
N LEU A 35 11.25 14.79 6.70
CA LEU A 35 11.54 13.35 6.64
C LEU A 35 10.43 12.55 7.33
N PHE A 36 9.97 13.01 8.49
CA PHE A 36 8.87 12.36 9.21
C PHE A 36 7.55 12.38 8.43
N VAL A 37 7.20 13.52 7.85
CA VAL A 37 6.02 13.64 6.98
C VAL A 37 6.14 12.73 5.75
N GLY A 38 7.33 12.64 5.17
CA GLY A 38 7.63 11.71 4.08
C GLY A 38 7.42 10.25 4.48
N ALA A 39 7.91 9.85 5.65
CA ALA A 39 7.77 8.50 6.18
C ALA A 39 6.29 8.12 6.39
N ILE A 40 5.48 9.01 6.98
CA ILE A 40 4.04 8.77 7.17
C ILE A 40 3.32 8.61 5.83
N LYS A 41 3.60 9.50 4.86
CA LYS A 41 3.00 9.42 3.52
C LYS A 41 3.35 8.11 2.82
N SER A 42 4.60 7.67 2.95
CA SER A 42 5.06 6.39 2.41
C SER A 42 4.31 5.21 3.05
N ALA A 43 4.23 5.18 4.38
CA ALA A 43 3.51 4.14 5.11
C ALA A 43 2.02 4.09 4.73
N ALA A 44 1.38 5.25 4.55
CA ALA A 44 -0.01 5.32 4.11
C ALA A 44 -0.21 4.71 2.71
N ARG A 45 0.68 5.02 1.76
CA ARG A 45 0.65 4.43 0.41
C ARG A 45 0.85 2.93 0.43
N SER A 46 1.81 2.43 1.22
CA SER A 46 2.03 0.99 1.37
C SER A 46 0.82 0.28 1.96
N ALA A 47 0.15 0.88 2.95
CA ALA A 47 -1.09 0.33 3.51
C ALA A 47 -2.24 0.28 2.50
N GLN A 48 -2.37 1.30 1.65
CA GLN A 48 -3.36 1.33 0.57
C GLN A 48 -3.07 0.26 -0.48
N LEU A 49 -1.81 0.07 -0.85
CA LEU A 49 -1.40 -0.97 -1.79
C LEU A 49 -1.70 -2.37 -1.25
N ALA A 50 -1.42 -2.61 0.04
CA ALA A 50 -1.75 -3.86 0.71
C ALA A 50 -3.27 -4.12 0.77
N SER A 51 -4.07 -3.07 0.98
CA SER A 51 -5.53 -3.19 0.97
C SER A 51 -6.03 -3.49 -0.45
N ALA A 52 -5.50 -2.81 -1.47
CA ALA A 52 -5.83 -3.07 -2.87
C ALA A 52 -5.50 -4.52 -3.29
N SER A 53 -4.35 -5.05 -2.86
CA SER A 53 -3.97 -6.43 -3.18
C SER A 53 -4.83 -7.46 -2.45
N GLN A 54 -5.24 -7.19 -1.21
CA GLN A 54 -6.19 -8.03 -0.48
C GLN A 54 -7.55 -8.07 -1.17
N ILE A 55 -8.08 -6.90 -1.59
CA ILE A 55 -9.33 -6.81 -2.35
C ILE A 55 -9.20 -7.57 -3.68
N ALA A 56 -8.11 -7.39 -4.42
CA ALA A 56 -7.86 -8.10 -5.67
C ALA A 56 -7.84 -9.63 -5.47
N SER A 57 -7.22 -10.10 -4.38
CA SER A 57 -7.17 -11.52 -4.02
C SER A 57 -8.55 -12.06 -3.65
N GLN A 58 -9.37 -11.29 -2.93
CA GLN A 58 -10.76 -11.65 -2.63
C GLN A 58 -11.59 -11.78 -3.90
N GLN A 59 -11.39 -10.89 -4.87
CA GLN A 59 -12.12 -10.96 -6.15
C GLN A 59 -11.68 -12.15 -6.99
N LEU A 60 -10.39 -12.49 -6.97
CA LEU A 60 -9.91 -13.72 -7.59
C LEU A 60 -10.58 -14.95 -6.98
N GLU A 61 -10.70 -15.03 -5.65
CA GLU A 61 -11.34 -16.17 -5.00
C GLU A 61 -12.84 -16.23 -5.31
N ARG A 62 -13.52 -15.09 -5.38
CA ARG A 62 -14.92 -15.01 -5.84
C ARG A 62 -15.06 -15.49 -7.29
N ALA A 63 -14.16 -15.09 -8.17
CA ALA A 63 -14.16 -15.54 -9.56
C ALA A 63 -13.98 -17.07 -9.67
N ARG A 64 -13.08 -17.65 -8.86
CA ARG A 64 -12.91 -19.11 -8.76
C ARG A 64 -14.18 -19.79 -8.25
N SER A 65 -14.80 -19.25 -7.21
CA SER A 65 -16.05 -19.81 -6.66
C SER A 65 -17.21 -19.75 -7.66
N ALA A 66 -17.22 -18.77 -8.56
CA ALA A 66 -18.21 -18.63 -9.63
C ALA A 66 -17.91 -19.50 -10.86
N ALA A 67 -16.70 -20.04 -10.98
CA ALA A 67 -16.24 -20.84 -12.12
C ALA A 67 -16.77 -22.29 -12.15
N THR A 68 -17.89 -22.56 -11.48
CA THR A 68 -18.56 -23.87 -11.44
C THR A 68 -19.18 -24.27 -12.78
N SER A 69 -19.50 -23.29 -13.62
CA SER A 69 -19.87 -23.48 -15.02
C SER A 69 -19.51 -22.22 -15.81
N CYS A 70 -19.39 -22.36 -17.13
CA CYS A 70 -19.21 -21.21 -18.01
C CYS A 70 -20.27 -20.12 -17.81
N ALA A 71 -21.54 -20.52 -17.68
CA ALA A 71 -22.66 -19.58 -17.54
C ALA A 71 -22.57 -18.82 -16.21
N ALA A 72 -22.27 -19.51 -15.11
CA ALA A 72 -22.07 -18.89 -13.80
C ALA A 72 -20.88 -17.91 -13.83
N TYR A 73 -19.76 -18.32 -14.42
CA TYR A 73 -18.59 -17.47 -14.56
C TYR A 73 -18.88 -16.20 -15.38
N LYS A 74 -19.58 -16.33 -16.51
CA LYS A 74 -20.01 -15.18 -17.32
C LYS A 74 -20.96 -14.26 -16.57
N SER A 75 -21.88 -14.81 -15.79
CA SER A 75 -22.81 -14.00 -14.97
C SER A 75 -22.08 -13.20 -13.89
N PHE A 76 -21.05 -13.80 -13.28
CA PHE A 76 -20.17 -13.13 -12.34
C PHE A 76 -19.39 -11.99 -13.03
N LEU A 77 -18.77 -12.26 -14.18
CA LEU A 77 -18.02 -11.25 -14.94
C LEU A 77 -18.91 -10.13 -15.50
N ALA A 78 -20.19 -10.39 -15.75
CA ALA A 78 -21.15 -9.37 -16.18
C ALA A 78 -21.53 -8.41 -15.04
N THR A 79 -21.34 -8.83 -13.79
CA THR A 79 -21.60 -7.99 -12.62
C THR A 79 -20.38 -7.13 -12.32
N SER A 80 -20.52 -5.81 -12.44
CA SER A 80 -19.48 -4.89 -12.00
C SER A 80 -19.45 -4.83 -10.47
N PRO A 81 -18.30 -5.09 -9.81
CA PRO A 81 -18.23 -4.99 -8.37
C PRO A 81 -18.43 -3.55 -7.90
N ALA A 82 -19.23 -3.36 -6.84
CA ALA A 82 -19.41 -2.05 -6.24
C ALA A 82 -18.09 -1.52 -5.64
N PRO A 83 -17.85 -0.19 -5.68
CA PRO A 83 -16.72 0.41 -4.99
C PRO A 83 -16.74 0.10 -3.49
N LEU A 84 -15.57 -0.13 -2.92
CA LEU A 84 -15.42 -0.51 -1.51
C LEU A 84 -14.71 0.61 -0.73
N PRO A 85 -15.34 1.22 0.29
CA PRO A 85 -14.65 2.15 1.18
C PRO A 85 -13.80 1.39 2.21
N ASP A 86 -12.66 1.97 2.60
CA ASP A 86 -11.93 1.55 3.79
C ASP A 86 -12.35 2.35 5.04
N ALA A 87 -11.86 1.91 6.20
CA ALA A 87 -12.07 2.59 7.48
C ALA A 87 -11.44 4.00 7.56
N ARG A 88 -10.64 4.39 6.56
CA ARG A 88 -9.92 5.67 6.48
C ARG A 88 -10.57 6.63 5.46
N GLY A 89 -11.69 6.22 4.84
CA GLY A 89 -12.41 6.99 3.83
C GLY A 89 -11.84 6.89 2.41
N THR A 90 -10.85 6.03 2.16
CA THR A 90 -10.34 5.73 0.81
C THR A 90 -11.34 4.86 0.08
N ILE A 91 -11.70 5.23 -1.15
CA ILE A 91 -12.58 4.42 -2.00
C ILE A 91 -11.72 3.60 -2.96
N PHE A 92 -11.98 2.29 -3.02
CA PHE A 92 -11.36 1.37 -3.96
C PHE A 92 -12.34 1.03 -5.07
N THR A 93 -11.96 1.39 -6.30
CA THR A 93 -12.68 1.01 -7.52
C THR A 93 -12.11 -0.29 -8.04
N ILE A 94 -12.99 -1.22 -8.41
CA ILE A 94 -12.63 -2.58 -8.84
C ILE A 94 -13.06 -2.74 -10.29
N VAL A 95 -12.11 -3.10 -11.16
CA VAL A 95 -12.35 -3.40 -12.56
C VAL A 95 -11.86 -4.82 -12.83
N GLN A 96 -12.70 -5.64 -13.45
CA GLN A 96 -12.38 -7.03 -13.76
C GLN A 96 -12.60 -7.35 -15.25
N THR A 97 -12.09 -8.49 -15.71
CA THR A 97 -12.32 -8.98 -17.07
C THR A 97 -13.81 -8.98 -17.42
N SER A 98 -14.15 -8.47 -18.61
CA SER A 98 -15.54 -8.42 -19.08
C SER A 98 -16.02 -9.81 -19.48
N SER A 99 -17.30 -10.11 -19.22
CA SER A 99 -17.94 -11.34 -19.70
C SER A 99 -17.93 -11.45 -21.24
N ALA A 100 -17.93 -10.32 -21.95
CA ALA A 100 -17.89 -10.25 -23.41
C ALA A 100 -16.55 -10.73 -24.00
N SER A 101 -15.46 -10.64 -23.23
CA SER A 101 -14.13 -11.08 -23.67
C SER A 101 -13.86 -12.58 -23.47
N VAL A 102 -14.82 -13.31 -22.87
CA VAL A 102 -14.63 -14.72 -22.51
C VAL A 102 -15.48 -15.63 -23.41
N THR A 103 -14.82 -16.57 -24.07
CA THR A 103 -15.45 -17.65 -24.83
C THR A 103 -15.18 -18.96 -24.12
N CYS A 104 -16.23 -19.69 -23.75
CA CYS A 104 -16.06 -20.93 -23.02
C CYS A 104 -15.88 -22.12 -23.97
N PRO A 105 -14.84 -22.94 -23.77
CA PRO A 105 -14.65 -24.16 -24.54
C PRO A 105 -15.65 -25.25 -24.13
N VAL A 106 -15.99 -26.12 -25.08
CA VAL A 106 -16.77 -27.33 -24.81
C VAL A 106 -15.94 -28.32 -24.00
N GLY A 107 -16.47 -28.79 -22.87
CA GLY A 107 -15.74 -29.68 -21.94
C GLY A 107 -14.92 -28.97 -20.86
N GLY A 108 -15.01 -27.65 -20.75
CA GLY A 108 -14.29 -26.87 -19.74
C GLY A 108 -12.86 -26.49 -20.17
N GLY A 109 -12.30 -25.49 -19.50
CA GLY A 109 -10.98 -24.98 -19.87
C GLY A 109 -10.49 -23.84 -18.97
N LEU A 110 -9.22 -23.48 -19.16
CA LEU A 110 -8.60 -22.31 -18.54
C LEU A 110 -9.07 -21.05 -19.26
N LEU A 111 -9.58 -20.08 -18.51
CA LEU A 111 -10.00 -18.76 -19.00
C LEU A 111 -9.26 -17.65 -18.27
N PRO A 112 -8.86 -16.58 -18.96
CA PRO A 112 -8.14 -15.48 -18.34
C PRO A 112 -9.06 -14.73 -17.36
N PHE A 113 -8.49 -14.33 -16.24
CA PHE A 113 -9.08 -13.45 -15.25
C PHE A 113 -8.06 -12.40 -14.84
N THR A 114 -8.41 -11.13 -15.05
CA THR A 114 -7.64 -9.99 -14.63
C THR A 114 -8.54 -9.11 -13.76
N VAL A 115 -8.04 -8.71 -12.60
CA VAL A 115 -8.68 -7.74 -11.72
C VAL A 115 -7.69 -6.63 -11.39
N THR A 116 -8.15 -5.40 -11.53
CA THR A 116 -7.42 -4.19 -11.18
C THR A 116 -8.21 -3.42 -10.14
N VAL A 117 -7.56 -3.15 -9.01
CA VAL A 117 -8.12 -2.39 -7.90
C VAL A 117 -7.36 -1.08 -7.79
N THR A 118 -8.08 0.03 -7.81
CA THR A 118 -7.50 1.38 -7.79
C THR A 118 -8.05 2.16 -6.60
N ALA A 119 -7.16 2.68 -5.76
CA ALA A 119 -7.50 3.56 -4.65
C ALA A 119 -7.52 5.03 -5.12
N THR A 120 -8.61 5.75 -4.82
CA THR A 120 -8.71 7.19 -5.07
C THR A 120 -8.15 7.96 -3.88
N VAL A 121 -6.96 8.53 -4.04
CA VAL A 121 -6.21 9.23 -2.98
C VAL A 121 -5.66 10.57 -3.50
N PRO A 122 -5.44 11.57 -2.64
CA PRO A 122 -4.79 12.81 -3.05
C PRO A 122 -3.38 12.55 -3.62
N GLY A 123 -3.16 12.95 -4.87
CA GLY A 123 -1.90 12.73 -5.60
C GLY A 123 -2.00 11.60 -6.62
N ALA A 124 -0.92 10.82 -6.77
CA ALA A 124 -0.90 9.68 -7.70
C ALA A 124 -1.76 8.53 -7.16
N PRO A 125 -2.63 7.92 -7.99
CA PRO A 125 -3.45 6.79 -7.57
C PRO A 125 -2.57 5.58 -7.25
N VAL A 126 -3.04 4.76 -6.29
CA VAL A 126 -2.41 3.49 -5.95
C VAL A 126 -3.23 2.38 -6.58
N SER A 127 -2.62 1.55 -7.42
CA SER A 127 -3.29 0.43 -8.07
C SER A 127 -2.58 -0.90 -7.81
N ALA A 128 -3.37 -1.96 -7.69
CA ALA A 128 -2.92 -3.33 -7.66
C ALA A 128 -3.64 -4.10 -8.77
N SER A 129 -2.89 -4.85 -9.58
CA SER A 129 -3.43 -5.68 -10.64
C SER A 129 -2.99 -7.13 -10.45
N LEU A 130 -3.92 -8.05 -10.61
CA LEU A 130 -3.67 -9.49 -10.59
C LEU A 130 -4.22 -10.08 -11.88
N SER A 131 -3.43 -10.92 -12.55
CA SER A 131 -3.84 -11.64 -13.75
C SER A 131 -3.49 -13.11 -13.60
N THR A 132 -4.43 -13.98 -13.93
CA THR A 132 -4.28 -15.43 -13.83
C THR A 132 -5.25 -16.14 -14.78
N GLU A 133 -5.15 -17.46 -14.84
CA GLU A 133 -6.10 -18.32 -15.55
C GLU A 133 -6.92 -19.11 -14.54
N ILE A 134 -8.23 -19.15 -14.75
CA ILE A 134 -9.18 -19.88 -13.90
C ILE A 134 -9.73 -21.03 -14.72
N TRP A 135 -9.67 -22.25 -14.16
CA TRP A 135 -10.37 -23.38 -14.74
C TRP A 135 -11.87 -23.21 -14.56
N VAL A 136 -12.61 -23.27 -15.65
CA VAL A 136 -14.08 -23.18 -15.68
C VAL A 136 -14.63 -24.50 -16.19
N ALA A 137 -15.51 -25.14 -15.42
CA ALA A 137 -16.20 -26.34 -15.88
C ALA A 137 -17.20 -26.00 -17.00
N SER A 138 -17.48 -27.00 -17.85
CA SER A 138 -18.49 -26.90 -18.90
C SER A 138 -19.87 -26.61 -18.33
#